data_AF-A0A6B3FLZ0-F1
#
_entry.id   AF-A0A6B3FLZ0-F1
#
_cell.length_a   1.000
_cell.length_b   1.000
_cell.length_c   1.000
_cell.angle_alpha   90.00
_cell.angle_beta   90.00
_cell.angle_gamma   90.00
#
_symmetry.space_group_name_H-M   'P 1'
#
loop_
_entity.id
_entity.type
_entity.pdbx_description
1 polymer ?
#
loop_
_entity_poly.entity_id
_entity_poly.type
_entity_poly.pdbx_seq_one_letter_code
_entity_poly.pdbx_strand_id
1 'polypeptide(L)' 'MAVYTLPELPYDYSALAPVISPEIIELHHDKHHAAYVKGANDTLEQLAEARDKESWGSINGLEKNLAF' A
#
# COMPACT_ATOMS: atom_id res chain seq x y z
N MET A 1 6.93 13.59 -4.46
CA MET A 1 7.09 12.55 -3.40
C MET A 1 5.77 11.83 -3.31
N ALA A 2 5.78 10.51 -3.16
CA ALA A 2 4.55 9.75 -2.94
C ALA A 2 3.87 10.22 -1.64
N VAL A 3 2.54 10.14 -1.57
CA VAL A 3 1.77 10.56 -0.39
C VAL A 3 2.00 9.59 0.75
N TYR A 4 1.96 8.29 0.44
CA TYR A 4 2.31 7.21 1.37
C TYR A 4 3.66 6.61 1.03
N THR A 5 4.38 6.15 2.05
CA THR A 5 5.69 5.50 1.93
C THR A 5 5.72 4.22 2.74
N LEU A 6 6.43 3.20 2.27
CA LEU A 6 6.68 1.98 3.03
C LEU A 6 7.69 2.30 4.14
N PRO A 7 7.31 2.20 5.42
CA PRO A 7 8.25 2.43 6.51
C PRO A 7 9.18 1.24 6.66
N GLU A 8 10.46 1.49 6.93
CA GLU A 8 11.39 0.42 7.31
C GLU A 8 10.99 -0.24 8.63
N LEU A 9 11.31 -1.52 8.79
CA LEU A 9 11.11 -2.22 10.05
C LEU A 9 12.05 -1.64 11.12
N PRO A 10 11.58 -1.49 12.38
CA PRO A 10 12.43 -1.03 13.48
C PRO A 10 13.34 -2.15 14.02
N TYR A 11 13.36 -3.32 13.38
CA TYR A 11 14.12 -4.51 13.76
C TYR A 11 14.44 -5.37 12.53
N ASP A 12 15.39 -6.28 12.69
CA ASP A 12 15.74 -7.28 11.68
C ASP A 12 14.61 -8.30 11.46
N TYR A 13 14.48 -8.85 10.25
CA TYR A 13 13.46 -9.85 9.91
C TYR A 13 13.47 -11.07 10.85
N SER A 14 14.60 -11.41 11.45
CA SER A 14 14.72 -12.54 12.38
C SER A 14 14.36 -12.23 13.83
N ALA A 15 14.10 -10.97 14.18
CA ALA A 15 13.96 -10.53 15.58
C ALA A 15 12.81 -11.19 16.36
N LEU A 16 11.80 -11.73 15.67
CA LEU A 16 10.64 -12.37 16.28
C LEU A 16 10.70 -13.92 16.26
N ALA A 17 11.81 -14.50 15.79
CA ALA A 17 12.00 -15.93 15.79
C ALA A 17 12.19 -16.48 17.24
N PRO A 18 11.68 -17.69 17.56
CA PRO A 18 11.00 -18.64 16.68
C PRO A 18 9.47 -18.44 16.60
N VAL A 19 8.92 -17.38 17.21
CA VAL A 19 7.46 -17.17 17.29
C VAL A 19 6.87 -16.84 15.92
N ILE A 20 7.60 -16.04 15.11
CA ILE A 20 7.27 -15.74 13.72
C ILE A 20 8.51 -16.03 12.88
N SER A 21 8.34 -16.71 11.74
CA SER A 21 9.47 -17.02 10.86
C SER A 21 10.00 -15.74 10.19
N PRO A 22 11.33 -15.61 9.99
CA PRO A 22 11.90 -14.45 9.30
C PRO A 22 11.36 -14.29 7.88
N GLU A 23 11.17 -15.40 7.17
CA GLU A 23 10.61 -15.43 5.81
C GLU A 23 9.19 -14.82 5.75
N ILE A 24 8.35 -15.06 6.76
CA ILE A 24 7.02 -14.45 6.84
C ILE A 24 7.15 -12.93 6.98
N ILE A 25 8.06 -12.44 7.83
CA ILE A 25 8.23 -11.00 8.02
C ILE A 25 8.74 -10.32 6.74
N GLU A 26 9.73 -10.93 6.07
CA GLU A 26 10.27 -10.44 4.80
C GLU A 26 9.17 -10.37 3.73
N LEU A 27 8.43 -11.45 3.50
CA LEU A 27 7.35 -11.47 2.51
C LEU A 27 6.21 -10.51 2.86
N HIS A 28 5.83 -10.44 4.14
CA HIS A 28 4.75 -9.57 4.59
C HIS A 28 5.11 -8.09 4.40
N HIS A 29 6.32 -7.69 4.79
CA HIS A 29 6.77 -6.31 4.65
C HIS A 29 7.05 -5.94 3.19
N ASP A 30 7.96 -6.67 2.54
CA ASP A 30 8.54 -6.27 1.26
C ASP A 30 7.59 -6.51 0.08
N LYS A 31 6.59 -7.40 0.23
CA LYS A 31 5.63 -7.71 -0.82
C LYS A 31 4.24 -7.18 -0.48
N HIS A 32 3.66 -7.65 0.62
CA HIS A 32 2.26 -7.33 0.93
C HIS A 32 2.06 -5.86 1.34
N HIS A 33 2.83 -5.35 2.30
CA HIS A 33 2.74 -3.95 2.70
C HIS A 33 3.18 -3.00 1.56
N ALA A 34 4.25 -3.36 0.85
CA ALA A 34 4.67 -2.62 -0.35
C ALA A 34 3.55 -2.49 -1.41
N ALA A 35 2.77 -3.55 -1.62
CA ALA A 35 1.65 -3.53 -2.56
C ALA A 35 0.53 -2.57 -2.11
N TYR A 36 0.22 -2.50 -0.82
CA TYR A 36 -0.77 -1.55 -0.29
C TYR A 36 -0.31 -0.10 -0.46
N VAL A 37 0.95 0.19 -0.12
CA VAL A 37 1.53 1.53 -0.29
C VAL A 37 1.47 1.96 -1.76
N LYS A 38 1.82 1.07 -2.68
CA LYS A 38 1.72 1.35 -4.11
C LYS A 38 0.27 1.59 -4.53
N GLY A 39 -0.64 0.66 -4.19
CA GLY A 39 -2.05 0.74 -4.57
C GLY A 39 -2.77 1.98 -4.05
N ALA A 40 -2.49 2.40 -2.82
CA ALA A 40 -3.04 3.63 -2.24
C ALA A 40 -2.59 4.88 -3.02
N ASN A 41 -1.30 4.99 -3.34
CA ASN A 41 -0.78 6.11 -4.12
C ASN A 41 -1.32 6.12 -5.56
N ASP A 42 -1.30 4.97 -6.25
CA ASP A 42 -1.86 4.83 -7.60
C ASP A 42 -3.35 5.24 -7.63
N THR A 43 -4.10 4.90 -6.57
CA THR A 43 -5.54 5.25 -6.46
C THR A 43 -5.74 6.74 -6.20
N LEU A 44 -4.88 7.38 -5.39
CA LEU A 44 -4.92 8.83 -5.19
C LEU A 44 -4.64 9.61 -6.49
N GLU A 45 -3.71 9.13 -7.31
CA GLU A 45 -3.45 9.69 -8.65
C GLU A 45 -4.66 9.57 -9.57
N GLN A 46 -5.30 8.39 -9.62
CA GLN A 46 -6.53 8.18 -10.40
C GLN A 46 -7.70 9.04 -9.91
N LEU A 47 -7.85 9.23 -8.59
CA LEU A 47 -8.84 10.12 -8.03
C LEU A 47 -8.56 11.59 -8.38
N ALA A 48 -7.29 12.01 -8.42
CA ALA A 48 -6.92 13.35 -8.89
C ALA A 48 -7.27 13.54 -10.36
N GLU A 49 -6.91 12.59 -11.21
CA GLU A 49 -7.25 12.62 -12.64
C GLU A 49 -8.77 12.63 -12.87
N ALA A 50 -9.53 11.87 -12.10
CA ALA A 50 -10.99 11.86 -12.16
C ALA A 50 -11.59 13.23 -11.81
N ARG A 51 -11.04 13.93 -10.81
CA ARG A 51 -11.43 15.31 -10.47
C ARG A 51 -11.10 16.28 -11.59
N ASP A 52 -9.89 16.23 -12.14
CA ASP A 52 -9.42 17.17 -13.17
C ASP A 52 -10.21 17.03 -14.48
N LYS A 53 -10.70 15.81 -14.78
CA LYS A 53 -11.47 15.50 -16.00
C LYS A 53 -12.98 15.45 -15.78
N GLU A 54 -13.46 15.73 -14.56
CA GLU A 54 -14.87 15.55 -14.15
C GLU A 54 -15.44 14.17 -14.53
N SER A 55 -14.61 13.12 -14.46
CA SER A 55 -14.93 11.76 -14.90
C SER A 55 -15.17 10.83 -13.72
N TRP A 56 -16.45 10.70 -13.32
CA TRP A 56 -16.84 10.01 -12.09
C TRP A 56 -17.25 8.54 -12.25
N GLY A 57 -17.16 7.97 -13.47
CA GLY A 57 -17.67 6.63 -13.76
C GLY A 57 -17.08 5.50 -12.91
N SER A 58 -15.83 5.66 -12.48
CA SER A 58 -15.11 4.68 -11.66
C SER A 58 -15.10 4.99 -10.16
N ILE A 59 -15.81 6.04 -9.70
CA ILE A 59 -15.63 6.57 -8.33
C ILE A 59 -15.88 5.52 -7.24
N ASN A 60 -16.91 4.69 -7.38
CA ASN A 60 -17.20 3.63 -6.40
C ASN A 60 -16.06 2.61 -6.28
N GLY A 61 -15.40 2.29 -7.40
CA GLY A 61 -14.27 1.37 -7.43
C GLY A 61 -13.01 2.00 -6.83
N LEU A 62 -12.75 3.27 -7.14
CA LEU A 62 -11.61 4.01 -6.60
C LEU A 62 -11.73 4.22 -5.08
N GLU A 63 -12.92 4.57 -4.58
CA GLU A 63 -13.15 4.69 -3.13
C GLU A 63 -12.96 3.35 -2.41
N LYS A 64 -13.42 2.24 -3.01
CA LYS A 64 -13.15 0.90 -2.47
C LYS A 64 -11.66 0.58 -2.46
N ASN A 65 -10.94 0.89 -3.54
CA ASN A 65 -9.50 0.63 -3.63
C ASN A 65 -8.70 1.46 -2.64
N LEU A 66 -9.11 2.71 -2.36
CA LEU A 66 -8.46 3.55 -1.37
C LEU A 66 -8.73 3.06 0.06
N ALA A 67 -9.90 2.49 0.31
CA ALA A 67 -10.29 1.98 1.62
C ALA A 67 -9.75 0.56 1.94
N PHE A 68 -9.34 -0.21 0.92
CA PHE A 68 -8.81 -1.57 1.07
C PHE A 68 -7.37 -1.56 1.57
#